data_AF-A0A7C3TNS1-F1
#
_entry.id   AF-A0A7C3TNS1-F1
#
_cell.length_a   1.000
_cell.length_b   1.000
_cell.length_c   1.000
_cell.angle_alpha   90.00
_cell.angle_beta   90.00
_cell.angle_gamma   90.00
#
_symmetry.space_group_name_H-M   'P 1'
#
loop_
_entity.id
_entity.type
_entity.pdbx_description
1 polymer ?
#
loop_
_entity_poly.entity_id
_entity_poly.type
_entity_poly.pdbx_seq_one_letter_code
_entity_poly.pdbx_strand_id
1 'polypeptide(L)'
;KHINANIINAGDGTHEHPTQALLDSFSIREKLGDVAGKKVCIFGDILHSRVALSNIFALQKQGAEVMVCGPSTLIPKFIGELGVKVEFDLRKALQWCDVANVLRIQLERQTIKYFPTLREYAQYYGINKQLLDSLNKEIVIMHPGPINRGVELSSDVADSGHSIILDQVENGVAVRMAVLYLLAGNK
;
A
#
# COMPACT_ATOMS: atom_id res chain seq x y z
N LYS A 1 -19.85 1.80 22.14
CA LYS A 1 -19.97 1.66 23.63
C LYS A 1 -20.72 2.83 24.25
N HIS A 2 -20.37 4.08 23.92
CA HIS A 2 -21.03 5.27 24.50
C HIS A 2 -22.13 5.89 23.62
N ILE A 3 -22.23 5.48 22.36
CA ILE A 3 -23.26 5.93 21.43
C ILE A 3 -23.95 4.73 20.80
N ASN A 4 -25.25 4.86 20.53
CA ASN A 4 -26.05 3.87 19.79
C ASN A 4 -26.02 4.20 18.29
N ALA A 5 -24.83 4.16 17.71
CA ALA A 5 -24.60 4.39 16.28
C ALA A 5 -23.40 3.58 15.80
N ASN A 6 -23.43 3.16 14.53
CA ASN A 6 -22.30 2.54 13.87
C ASN A 6 -21.29 3.62 13.47
N ILE A 7 -20.02 3.42 13.81
CA ILE A 7 -18.92 4.34 13.49
C ILE A 7 -18.04 3.68 12.43
N ILE A 8 -17.84 4.36 11.31
CA ILE A 8 -16.93 3.93 10.25
C ILE A 8 -15.69 4.82 10.32
N ASN A 9 -14.54 4.21 10.61
CA ASN A 9 -13.27 4.93 10.61
C ASN A 9 -12.83 5.20 9.16
N ALA A 10 -12.81 6.48 8.77
CA ALA A 10 -12.30 6.95 7.48
C ALA A 10 -10.79 7.27 7.51
N GLY A 11 -10.11 7.01 8.62
CA GLY A 11 -8.68 7.24 8.83
C GLY A 11 -8.41 8.01 10.13
N ASP A 12 -7.77 7.38 11.13
CA ASP A 12 -7.41 8.02 12.41
C ASP A 12 -5.90 8.19 12.57
N GLY A 13 -5.40 9.40 12.27
CA GLY A 13 -3.98 9.73 12.43
C GLY A 13 -3.07 8.79 11.63
N THR A 14 -2.17 8.09 12.32
CA THR A 14 -1.24 7.07 11.79
C THR A 14 -1.63 5.64 12.19
N HIS A 15 -2.84 5.44 12.75
CA HIS A 15 -3.25 4.17 13.31
C HIS A 15 -3.91 3.29 12.25
N GLU A 16 -5.17 3.56 11.85
CA GLU A 16 -5.91 2.68 10.95
C GLU A 16 -6.62 3.43 9.82
N HIS A 17 -6.78 2.76 8.68
CA HIS A 17 -7.67 3.15 7.58
C HIS A 17 -8.36 1.90 6.99
N PRO A 18 -9.36 1.32 7.69
CA PRO A 18 -9.88 -0.01 7.37
C PRO A 18 -10.54 -0.08 5.98
N THR A 19 -11.25 0.98 5.57
CA THR A 19 -11.89 1.02 4.24
C THR A 19 -10.87 1.07 3.09
N GLN A 20 -9.68 1.61 3.32
CA GLN A 20 -8.59 1.56 2.34
C GLN A 20 -8.02 0.14 2.24
N ALA A 21 -7.82 -0.55 3.37
CA ALA A 21 -7.33 -1.94 3.31
C ALA A 21 -8.33 -2.90 2.67
N LEU A 22 -9.63 -2.69 2.90
CA LEU A 22 -10.68 -3.47 2.25
C LEU A 22 -10.72 -3.24 0.73
N LEU A 23 -10.60 -1.99 0.27
CA LEU A 23 -10.61 -1.70 -1.17
C LEU A 23 -9.33 -2.19 -1.84
N ASP A 24 -8.17 -2.08 -1.17
CA ASP A 24 -6.89 -2.56 -1.70
C ASP A 24 -6.93 -4.08 -1.87
N SER A 25 -7.42 -4.79 -0.86
CA SER A 25 -7.64 -6.22 -0.93
C SER A 25 -8.64 -6.62 -2.00
N PHE A 26 -9.71 -5.85 -2.18
CA PHE A 26 -10.69 -6.11 -3.23
C PHE A 26 -10.09 -5.94 -4.62
N SER A 27 -9.30 -4.88 -4.84
CA SER A 27 -8.58 -4.65 -6.10
C SER A 27 -7.60 -5.77 -6.43
N ILE A 28 -6.88 -6.31 -5.43
CA ILE A 28 -6.00 -7.48 -5.64
C ILE A 28 -6.82 -8.69 -6.10
N ARG A 29 -7.96 -8.95 -5.46
CA ARG A 29 -8.84 -10.07 -5.81
C ARG A 29 -9.41 -9.92 -7.22
N GLU A 30 -9.90 -8.74 -7.59
CA GLU A 30 -10.40 -8.45 -8.94
C GLU A 30 -9.32 -8.69 -10.00
N LYS A 31 -8.09 -8.22 -9.76
CA LYS A 31 -7.00 -8.32 -10.73
C LYS A 31 -6.38 -9.72 -10.84
N LEU A 32 -6.25 -10.44 -9.71
CA LEU A 32 -5.46 -11.67 -9.61
C LEU A 32 -6.26 -12.91 -9.20
N GLY A 33 -7.58 -12.78 -9.07
CA GLY A 33 -8.55 -13.84 -8.73
C GLY A 33 -8.69 -14.11 -7.23
N ASP A 34 -7.58 -14.11 -6.49
CA ASP A 34 -7.57 -14.32 -5.04
C ASP A 34 -6.44 -13.51 -4.37
N VAL A 35 -6.59 -13.27 -3.07
CA VAL A 35 -5.57 -12.66 -2.19
C VAL A 35 -4.70 -13.74 -1.54
N ALA A 36 -5.27 -14.92 -1.27
CA ALA A 36 -4.54 -16.01 -0.64
C ALA A 36 -3.34 -16.46 -1.49
N GLY A 37 -2.19 -16.64 -0.86
CA GLY A 37 -0.95 -17.05 -1.51
C GLY A 37 -0.28 -15.98 -2.38
N LYS A 38 -0.85 -14.78 -2.50
CA LYS A 38 -0.20 -13.67 -3.21
C LYS A 38 0.91 -13.06 -2.37
N LYS A 39 1.99 -12.65 -3.02
CA LYS A 39 3.10 -11.92 -2.40
C LYS A 39 2.89 -10.43 -2.59
N VAL A 40 2.52 -9.73 -1.52
CA VAL A 40 2.27 -8.29 -1.54
C VAL A 40 3.41 -7.57 -0.84
N CYS A 41 4.08 -6.65 -1.53
CA CYS A 41 5.09 -5.80 -0.93
C CYS A 41 4.58 -4.35 -0.82
N ILE A 42 4.69 -3.77 0.37
CA ILE A 42 4.32 -2.39 0.66
C ILE A 42 5.59 -1.53 0.67
N PHE A 43 5.65 -0.51 -0.18
CA PHE A 43 6.85 0.30 -0.38
C PHE A 43 6.69 1.71 0.21
N GLY A 44 7.69 2.21 0.95
CA GLY A 44 7.80 3.63 1.32
C GLY A 44 7.78 3.90 2.83
N ASP A 45 7.04 4.92 3.25
CA ASP A 45 6.98 5.35 4.66
C ASP A 45 6.07 4.44 5.50
N ILE A 46 6.61 3.31 5.95
CA ILE A 46 5.89 2.33 6.79
C ILE A 46 5.67 2.87 8.20
N LEU A 47 6.63 3.65 8.70
CA LEU A 47 6.63 4.19 10.06
C LEU A 47 5.43 5.08 10.36
N HIS A 48 4.95 5.84 9.37
CA HIS A 48 3.85 6.78 9.56
C HIS A 48 2.57 6.41 8.80
N SER A 49 2.56 5.28 8.07
CA SER A 49 1.44 4.91 7.21
C SER A 49 0.39 4.05 7.91
N ARG A 50 -0.76 4.68 8.21
CA ARG A 50 -1.99 3.96 8.60
C ARG A 50 -2.45 2.96 7.55
N VAL A 51 -2.20 3.24 6.27
CA VAL A 51 -2.59 2.35 5.15
C VAL A 51 -1.73 1.09 5.17
N ALA A 52 -0.44 1.21 5.50
CA ALA A 52 0.44 0.06 5.60
C ALA A 52 -0.04 -0.92 6.68
N LEU A 53 -0.31 -0.40 7.89
CA LEU A 53 -0.72 -1.23 9.02
C LEU A 53 -2.06 -1.95 8.75
N SER A 54 -3.09 -1.21 8.31
CA SER A 54 -4.38 -1.82 7.96
C SER A 54 -4.24 -2.88 6.85
N ASN A 55 -3.40 -2.63 5.85
CA ASN A 55 -3.15 -3.60 4.78
C ASN A 55 -2.44 -4.85 5.28
N ILE A 56 -1.43 -4.73 6.13
CA ILE A 56 -0.73 -5.89 6.72
C ILE A 56 -1.76 -6.82 7.36
N PHE A 57 -2.61 -6.30 8.24
CA PHE A 57 -3.62 -7.10 8.91
C PHE A 57 -4.65 -7.70 7.94
N ALA A 58 -5.19 -6.90 7.02
CA ALA A 58 -6.20 -7.36 6.08
C ALA A 58 -5.69 -8.44 5.12
N LEU A 59 -4.47 -8.29 4.61
CA LEU A 59 -3.86 -9.19 3.64
C LEU A 59 -3.44 -10.50 4.29
N GLN A 60 -2.74 -10.46 5.43
CA GLN A 60 -2.35 -11.67 6.15
C GLN A 60 -3.56 -12.48 6.61
N LYS A 61 -4.63 -11.81 7.06
CA LYS A 61 -5.90 -12.47 7.42
C LYS A 61 -6.53 -13.22 6.25
N GLN A 62 -6.25 -12.80 5.02
CA GLN A 62 -6.70 -13.46 3.79
C GLN A 62 -5.67 -14.42 3.20
N GLY A 63 -4.56 -14.67 3.90
CA GLY A 63 -3.56 -15.65 3.50
C GLY A 63 -2.51 -15.14 2.52
N ALA A 64 -2.38 -13.83 2.31
CA ALA A 64 -1.27 -13.27 1.55
C ALA A 64 0.03 -13.29 2.36
N GLU A 65 1.17 -13.45 1.67
CA GLU A 65 2.48 -13.17 2.23
C GLU A 65 2.77 -11.67 2.09
N VAL A 66 3.11 -11.00 3.18
CA VAL A 66 3.37 -9.56 3.18
C VAL A 66 4.85 -9.26 3.41
N MET A 67 5.40 -8.36 2.60
CA MET A 67 6.72 -7.76 2.78
C MET A 67 6.57 -6.24 2.90
N VAL A 68 7.45 -5.61 3.66
CA VAL A 68 7.63 -4.16 3.65
C VAL A 68 9.01 -3.80 3.12
N CYS A 69 9.08 -2.72 2.33
CA CYS A 69 10.31 -2.24 1.74
C CYS A 69 10.41 -0.71 1.76
N GLY A 70 11.60 -0.19 2.05
CA GLY A 70 11.83 1.24 2.12
C GLY A 70 13.12 1.57 2.87
N PRO A 71 13.47 2.86 2.99
CA PRO A 71 14.59 3.31 3.82
C PRO A 71 14.49 2.74 5.24
N SER A 72 15.60 2.30 5.81
CA SER A 72 15.62 1.73 7.17
C SER A 72 15.12 2.71 8.24
N THR A 73 15.27 4.01 8.00
CA THR A 73 14.74 5.10 8.83
C THR A 73 13.22 5.24 8.78
N LEU A 74 12.56 4.65 7.78
CA LEU A 74 11.10 4.67 7.60
C LEU A 74 10.45 3.32 7.89
N ILE A 75 11.19 2.35 8.40
CA ILE A 75 10.69 1.03 8.76
C ILE A 75 10.70 0.90 10.30
N PRO A 76 9.54 0.60 10.94
CA PRO A 76 9.51 0.34 12.37
C PRO A 76 10.41 -0.84 12.76
N LYS A 77 11.22 -0.65 13.81
CA LYS A 77 12.20 -1.64 14.28
C LYS A 77 11.62 -3.04 14.50
N PHE A 78 10.37 -3.11 14.97
CA PHE A 78 9.69 -4.36 15.35
C PHE A 78 8.57 -4.76 14.38
N ILE A 79 8.52 -4.18 13.17
CA ILE A 79 7.45 -4.50 12.21
C ILE A 79 7.39 -6.00 11.88
N GLY A 80 8.54 -6.68 11.88
CA GLY A 80 8.63 -8.12 11.64
C GLY A 80 7.89 -8.98 12.67
N GLU A 81 7.61 -8.46 13.88
CA GLU A 81 6.81 -9.16 14.89
C GLU A 81 5.34 -9.33 14.45
N LEU A 82 4.89 -8.55 13.47
CA LEU A 82 3.59 -8.72 12.82
C LEU A 82 3.59 -9.88 11.80
N GLY A 83 4.68 -10.61 11.62
CA GLY A 83 4.77 -11.73 10.67
C GLY A 83 4.97 -11.28 9.21
N VAL A 84 5.49 -10.08 8.99
CA VAL A 84 5.86 -9.57 7.66
C VAL A 84 7.36 -9.76 7.39
N LYS A 85 7.73 -9.90 6.12
CA LYS A 85 9.14 -9.83 5.70
C LYS A 85 9.60 -8.38 5.63
N VAL A 86 10.87 -8.14 5.89
CA VAL A 86 11.49 -6.81 5.76
C VAL A 86 12.62 -6.90 4.75
N GLU A 87 12.60 -6.03 3.75
CA GLU A 87 13.65 -5.89 2.75
C GLU A 87 13.98 -4.40 2.59
N PHE A 88 15.24 -4.08 2.29
CA PHE A 88 15.70 -2.71 2.08
C PHE A 88 16.12 -2.48 0.63
N ASP A 89 16.35 -3.54 -0.14
CA ASP A 89 16.65 -3.46 -1.57
C ASP A 89 15.35 -3.46 -2.40
N LEU A 90 15.07 -2.33 -3.04
CA LEU A 90 13.90 -2.14 -3.90
C LEU A 90 13.77 -3.23 -4.97
N ARG A 91 14.87 -3.60 -5.62
CA ARG A 91 14.87 -4.55 -6.73
C ARG A 91 14.55 -5.95 -6.25
N LYS A 92 15.15 -6.40 -5.13
CA LYS A 92 14.85 -7.71 -4.53
C LYS A 92 13.39 -7.81 -4.12
N ALA A 93 12.85 -6.76 -3.50
CA ALA A 93 11.45 -6.71 -3.09
C ALA A 93 10.50 -6.80 -4.30
N LEU A 94 10.79 -6.07 -5.38
CA LEU A 94 10.03 -6.17 -6.64
C LEU A 94 10.15 -7.56 -7.27
N GLN A 95 11.34 -8.17 -7.31
CA GLN A 95 11.50 -9.54 -7.82
C GLN A 95 10.66 -10.56 -7.05
N TRP A 96 10.46 -10.33 -5.76
CA TRP A 96 9.72 -11.23 -4.88
C TRP A 96 8.19 -11.06 -5.01
N CYS A 97 7.68 -9.84 -5.11
CA CYS A 97 6.23 -9.58 -5.00
C CYS A 97 5.47 -9.78 -6.32
N ASP A 98 4.20 -10.14 -6.21
CA ASP A 98 3.22 -10.13 -7.30
C ASP A 98 2.48 -8.79 -7.37
N VAL A 99 2.36 -8.12 -6.21
CA VAL A 99 1.73 -6.81 -6.04
C VAL A 99 2.70 -5.89 -5.32
N ALA A 100 2.96 -4.72 -5.91
CA ALA A 100 3.68 -3.62 -5.30
C ALA A 100 2.69 -2.52 -4.90
N ASN A 101 2.41 -2.42 -3.61
CA ASN A 101 1.59 -1.35 -3.04
C ASN A 101 2.50 -0.19 -2.60
N VAL A 102 2.59 0.83 -3.43
CA VAL A 102 3.50 1.95 -3.27
C VAL A 102 2.83 3.03 -2.45
N LEU A 103 3.46 3.47 -1.37
CA LEU A 103 2.94 4.52 -0.50
C LEU A 103 3.47 5.88 -0.92
N ARG A 104 2.63 6.90 -0.71
CA ARG A 104 3.02 8.29 -0.88
C ARG A 104 4.10 8.68 0.13
N ILE A 105 5.15 9.31 -0.35
CA ILE A 105 6.15 9.96 0.51
C ILE A 105 5.70 11.37 0.91
N GLN A 106 5.67 11.64 2.22
CA GLN A 106 5.20 12.91 2.78
C GLN A 106 6.34 13.64 3.50
N LEU A 107 7.15 14.41 2.76
CA LEU A 107 8.19 15.25 3.37
C LEU A 107 7.63 16.38 4.23
N GLU A 108 6.43 16.85 3.92
CA GLU A 108 5.78 17.95 4.65
C GLU A 108 5.48 17.61 6.11
N ARG A 109 5.51 16.32 6.48
CA ARG A 109 5.26 15.83 7.84
C ARG A 109 6.53 15.53 8.62
N GLN A 110 7.69 15.64 7.99
CA GLN A 110 8.98 15.27 8.58
C GLN A 110 9.61 16.48 9.29
N THR A 111 9.30 16.65 10.58
CA THR A 111 10.06 17.54 11.48
C THR A 111 11.49 17.01 11.72
N ILE A 112 11.69 15.70 11.59
CA ILE A 112 12.99 15.02 11.61
C ILE A 112 13.26 14.51 10.19
N LYS A 113 14.42 14.84 9.61
CA LYS A 113 14.79 14.36 8.28
C LYS A 113 15.16 12.88 8.35
N TYR A 114 14.25 12.00 7.94
CA TYR A 114 14.48 10.56 7.88
C TYR A 114 15.30 10.17 6.64
N PHE A 115 15.32 11.02 5.62
CA PHE A 115 16.21 10.93 4.47
C PHE A 115 16.49 12.34 3.92
N PRO A 116 17.59 12.54 3.15
CA PRO A 116 18.08 13.89 2.86
C PRO A 116 17.21 14.69 1.88
N THR A 117 16.70 14.08 0.80
CA THR A 117 15.87 14.75 -0.23
C THR A 117 14.89 13.81 -0.95
N LEU A 118 13.82 14.36 -1.57
CA LEU A 118 12.96 13.59 -2.49
C LEU A 118 13.74 13.01 -3.67
N ARG A 119 14.73 13.74 -4.17
CA ARG A 119 15.55 13.32 -5.31
C ARG A 119 16.32 12.04 -4.98
N GLU A 120 16.87 11.97 -3.78
CA GLU A 120 17.56 10.79 -3.30
C GLU A 120 16.60 9.62 -3.10
N TYR A 121 15.43 9.87 -2.49
CA TYR A 121 14.39 8.84 -2.39
C TYR A 121 14.01 8.30 -3.77
N ALA A 122 13.75 9.18 -4.74
CA ALA A 122 13.40 8.79 -6.10
C ALA A 122 14.49 7.96 -6.79
N GLN A 123 15.76 8.26 -6.51
CA GLN A 123 16.89 7.53 -7.08
C GLN A 123 17.04 6.11 -6.51
N TYR A 124 16.82 5.92 -5.20
CA TYR A 124 17.04 4.62 -4.54
C TYR A 124 15.77 3.77 -4.40
N TYR A 125 14.63 4.40 -4.22
CA TYR A 125 13.34 3.76 -3.89
C TYR A 125 12.21 4.15 -4.84
N GLY A 126 12.46 5.03 -5.82
CA GLY A 126 11.47 5.37 -6.85
C GLY A 126 11.30 4.22 -7.85
N ILE A 127 10.06 3.81 -8.06
CA ILE A 127 9.72 2.77 -9.04
C ILE A 127 9.52 3.43 -10.39
N ASN A 128 10.33 3.03 -11.37
CA ASN A 128 10.25 3.52 -12.74
C ASN A 128 10.15 2.39 -13.76
N LYS A 129 9.78 2.74 -14.99
CA LYS A 129 9.51 1.77 -16.04
C LYS A 129 10.75 0.95 -16.41
N GLN A 130 11.93 1.56 -16.48
CA GLN A 130 13.18 0.83 -16.74
C GLN A 130 13.45 -0.25 -15.70
N LEU A 131 13.16 0.05 -14.42
CA LEU A 131 13.29 -0.93 -13.35
C LEU A 131 12.29 -2.07 -13.52
N LEU A 132 11.02 -1.78 -13.81
CA LEU A 132 9.98 -2.79 -14.05
C LEU A 132 10.28 -3.65 -15.28
N ASP A 133 10.72 -3.05 -16.39
CA ASP A 133 11.10 -3.74 -17.62
C ASP A 133 12.33 -4.65 -17.40
N SER A 134 13.15 -4.37 -16.38
CA SER A 134 14.29 -5.22 -16.00
C SER A 134 13.89 -6.47 -15.22
N LEU A 135 12.62 -6.60 -14.83
CA LEU A 135 12.11 -7.73 -14.07
C LEU A 135 11.70 -8.86 -15.01
N ASN A 136 11.90 -10.09 -14.57
CA ASN A 136 11.54 -11.31 -15.29
C ASN A 136 10.08 -11.73 -15.06
N LYS A 137 9.24 -10.82 -14.58
CA LYS A 137 7.83 -11.06 -14.25
C LYS A 137 7.04 -9.78 -14.36
N GLU A 138 5.75 -9.92 -14.65
CA GLU A 138 4.80 -8.83 -14.51
C GLU A 138 4.42 -8.65 -13.03
N ILE A 139 4.25 -7.40 -12.63
CA ILE A 139 3.86 -7.00 -11.27
C ILE A 139 2.66 -6.08 -11.39
N VAL A 140 1.72 -6.21 -10.45
CA VAL A 140 0.61 -5.28 -10.29
C VAL A 140 1.05 -4.11 -9.41
N ILE A 141 0.85 -2.88 -9.88
CA ILE A 141 1.17 -1.65 -9.16
C ILE A 141 -0.11 -1.07 -8.56
N MET A 142 -0.05 -0.79 -7.26
CA MET A 142 -1.11 -0.13 -6.49
C MET A 142 -0.54 1.10 -5.79
N HIS A 143 -1.39 2.09 -5.54
CA HIS A 143 -1.03 3.28 -4.80
C HIS A 143 -2.30 3.95 -4.21
N PRO A 144 -2.37 4.22 -2.90
CA PRO A 144 -3.59 4.75 -2.26
C PRO A 144 -3.91 6.21 -2.63
N GLY A 145 -2.92 6.92 -3.18
CA GLY A 145 -3.08 8.28 -3.69
C GLY A 145 -3.03 9.37 -2.59
N PRO A 146 -2.90 10.65 -2.97
CA PRO A 146 -2.47 11.13 -4.28
C PRO A 146 -0.99 10.77 -4.57
N ILE A 147 -0.63 10.57 -5.84
CA ILE A 147 0.72 10.16 -6.25
C ILE A 147 1.63 11.38 -6.37
N ASN A 148 2.84 11.34 -5.81
CA ASN A 148 3.92 12.26 -6.18
C ASN A 148 4.68 11.67 -7.39
N ARG A 149 4.25 12.05 -8.59
CA ARG A 149 4.87 11.58 -9.83
C ARG A 149 6.34 12.01 -9.89
N GLY A 150 7.21 11.05 -10.21
CA GLY A 150 8.67 11.24 -10.27
C GLY A 150 9.38 11.12 -8.91
N VAL A 151 8.66 10.78 -7.84
CA VAL A 151 9.23 10.50 -6.52
C VAL A 151 9.13 9.02 -6.20
N GLU A 152 7.98 8.57 -5.66
CA GLU A 152 7.77 7.14 -5.40
C GLU A 152 7.43 6.34 -6.65
N LEU A 153 6.81 6.97 -7.65
CA LEU A 153 6.38 6.32 -8.87
C LEU A 153 6.55 7.25 -10.06
N SER A 154 7.16 6.78 -11.14
CA SER A 154 7.23 7.55 -12.38
C SER A 154 5.87 7.58 -13.09
N SER A 155 5.63 8.63 -13.88
CA SER A 155 4.35 8.84 -14.56
C SER A 155 3.97 7.70 -15.49
N ASP A 156 4.94 7.22 -16.26
CA ASP A 156 4.78 6.12 -17.21
C ASP A 156 4.47 4.78 -16.54
N VAL A 157 4.86 4.57 -15.29
CA VAL A 157 4.43 3.39 -14.52
C VAL A 157 3.01 3.58 -14.00
N ALA A 158 2.71 4.75 -13.43
CA ALA A 158 1.38 5.07 -12.91
C ALA A 158 0.28 4.92 -13.97
N ASP A 159 0.60 5.20 -15.24
CA ASP A 159 -0.30 5.13 -16.39
C ASP A 159 -0.11 3.85 -17.24
N SER A 160 0.70 2.89 -16.78
CA SER A 160 0.96 1.62 -17.49
C SER A 160 -0.12 0.57 -17.24
N GLY A 161 -0.12 -0.49 -18.06
CA GLY A 161 -0.96 -1.68 -17.84
C GLY A 161 -0.63 -2.48 -16.56
N HIS A 162 0.49 -2.18 -15.89
CA HIS A 162 0.79 -2.73 -14.57
C HIS A 162 -0.04 -2.08 -13.46
N SER A 163 -0.47 -0.84 -13.67
CA SER A 163 -1.15 -0.02 -12.66
C SER A 163 -2.64 -0.32 -12.59
N ILE A 164 -3.14 -0.55 -11.38
CA ILE A 164 -4.57 -0.65 -11.07
C ILE A 164 -5.04 0.50 -10.17
N ILE A 165 -4.32 1.62 -10.16
CA ILE A 165 -4.58 2.75 -9.25
C ILE A 165 -5.95 3.38 -9.51
N LEU A 166 -6.37 3.50 -10.78
CA LEU A 166 -7.71 4.01 -11.10
C LEU A 166 -8.79 3.02 -10.70
N ASP A 167 -8.54 1.72 -10.86
CA ASP A 167 -9.44 0.67 -10.39
C ASP A 167 -9.60 0.73 -8.87
N GLN A 168 -8.53 1.03 -8.11
CA GLN A 168 -8.63 1.26 -6.65
C GLN A 168 -9.57 2.43 -6.30
N VAL A 169 -9.57 3.51 -7.09
CA VAL A 169 -10.48 4.65 -6.85
C VAL A 169 -11.93 4.21 -7.03
N GLU A 170 -12.23 3.50 -8.11
CA GLU A 170 -13.57 2.97 -8.40
C GLU A 170 -14.02 1.94 -7.35
N ASN A 171 -13.16 0.97 -7.05
CA ASN A 171 -13.37 -0.04 -6.02
C ASN A 171 -13.57 0.59 -4.63
N GLY A 172 -12.95 1.73 -4.37
CA GLY A 172 -13.16 2.50 -3.16
C GLY A 172 -14.58 2.99 -2.98
N VAL A 173 -15.32 3.29 -4.06
CA VAL A 173 -16.73 3.65 -3.98
C VAL A 173 -17.55 2.40 -3.63
N ALA A 174 -17.36 1.31 -4.38
CA ALA A 174 -18.10 0.06 -4.19
C ALA A 174 -17.92 -0.52 -2.78
N VAL A 175 -16.68 -0.59 -2.28
CA VAL A 175 -16.37 -1.11 -0.94
C VAL A 175 -17.02 -0.24 0.15
N ARG A 176 -16.94 1.08 0.03
CA ARG A 176 -17.55 1.98 1.02
C ARG A 176 -19.08 1.90 1.00
N MET A 177 -19.70 1.75 -0.17
CA MET A 177 -21.13 1.47 -0.29
C MET A 177 -21.50 0.15 0.39
N ALA A 178 -20.70 -0.92 0.20
CA ALA A 178 -20.94 -2.21 0.85
C ALA A 178 -20.82 -2.11 2.38
N VAL A 179 -19.82 -1.39 2.89
CA VAL A 179 -19.66 -1.15 4.34
C VAL A 179 -20.86 -0.39 4.90
N LEU A 180 -21.31 0.68 4.22
CA LEU A 180 -22.50 1.43 4.62
C LEU A 180 -23.76 0.55 4.59
N TYR A 181 -23.94 -0.24 3.53
CA TYR A 181 -25.08 -1.15 3.40
C TYR A 181 -25.13 -2.16 4.54
N LEU A 182 -24.01 -2.82 4.87
CA LEU A 182 -23.97 -3.82 5.95
C LEU A 182 -24.21 -3.21 7.34
N LEU A 183 -23.77 -1.97 7.55
CA LEU A 183 -23.91 -1.29 8.84
C LEU A 183 -25.24 -0.55 8.99
N ALA A 184 -25.87 -0.10 7.89
CA ALA A 184 -27.14 0.62 7.92
C ALA A 184 -28.34 -0.28 7.62
N GLY A 185 -28.14 -1.36 6.86
CA GLY A 185 -29.19 -2.26 6.37
C GLY A 185 -29.52 -3.44 7.29
N ASN A 186 -28.70 -3.71 8.32
CA ASN A 186 -29.01 -4.72 9.34
C ASN A 186 -29.97 -4.16 10.41
N LYS A 187 -31.21 -3.92 9.99
CA LYS A 187 -32.37 -3.92 10.90
C LYS A 187 -33.08 -5.25 10.85
#